data_AF-A0A9X1KEB2-F1
#
_entry.id   AF-A0A9X1KEB2-F1
#
_cell.length_a   1.000
_cell.length_b   1.000
_cell.length_c   1.000
_cell.angle_alpha   90.00
_cell.angle_beta   90.00
_cell.angle_gamma   90.00
#
_symmetry.space_group_name_H-M   'P 1'
#
loop_
_entity.id
_entity.type
_entity.pdbx_description
1 polymer ?
#
loop_
_entity_poly.entity_id
_entity_poly.type
_entity_poly.pdbx_seq_one_letter_code
_entity_poly.pdbx_strand_id
1 'polypeptide(L)'
;MYDKDIWYIANYIYHTVVYSKENFQCNHLSLNEICKSLTTESYDFQSLLENISQRVSPIFYVWFYFKEAKRNNFNHLINNEAFGTILNFQNSQFDNIGDEKTLFQSIEDRVQDTLQKLKEVMDDDAWYDSILIHGIPDIQNRLIEQYSIRPEDILSFCCGHGVLDQFVEPFMRKLITILKNLKIEEVKKALSEYKDINNTISRIENLGRRDVKTMLNTSLIYLLLYNAVENQQMQEIKDKLARELN
;
A
#
# COMPACT_ATOMS: atom_id res chain seq x y z
N MET A 1 -18.09 -24.69 22.20
CA MET A 1 -16.81 -24.00 21.94
C MET A 1 -16.99 -22.83 20.97
N TYR A 2 -18.22 -22.36 20.77
CA TYR A 2 -18.66 -21.01 21.19
C TYR A 2 -17.85 -20.34 22.30
N ASP A 3 -17.03 -19.36 21.92
CA ASP A 3 -16.69 -18.22 22.76
C ASP A 3 -16.76 -16.96 21.86
N LYS A 4 -17.69 -16.06 22.21
CA LYS A 4 -17.87 -14.67 21.77
C LYS A 4 -17.80 -14.36 20.25
N ASP A 5 -19.00 -14.22 19.67
CA ASP A 5 -19.46 -13.36 18.56
C ASP A 5 -18.47 -12.41 17.81
N ILE A 6 -17.32 -12.91 17.36
CA ILE A 6 -16.38 -12.18 16.49
C ILE A 6 -16.22 -12.95 15.16
N TRP A 7 -17.33 -13.35 14.55
CA TRP A 7 -17.31 -13.87 13.17
C TRP A 7 -17.11 -12.75 12.14
N TYR A 8 -17.34 -11.49 12.51
CA TYR A 8 -17.20 -10.37 11.59
C TYR A 8 -15.76 -9.98 11.30
N ILE A 9 -14.79 -10.26 12.17
CA ILE A 9 -13.43 -9.69 12.01
C ILE A 9 -12.57 -10.51 11.07
N ALA A 10 -12.57 -11.83 11.25
CA ALA A 10 -11.95 -12.74 10.29
C ALA A 10 -12.61 -12.56 8.91
N ASN A 11 -13.96 -12.55 8.85
CA ASN A 11 -14.69 -12.26 7.62
C ASN A 11 -14.42 -10.85 7.08
N TYR A 12 -14.21 -9.81 7.90
CA TYR A 12 -14.03 -8.44 7.41
C TYR A 12 -12.63 -8.20 6.85
N ILE A 13 -11.59 -8.64 7.56
CA ILE A 13 -10.21 -8.66 7.05
C ILE A 13 -10.16 -9.49 5.78
N TYR A 14 -10.79 -10.68 5.80
CA TYR A 14 -10.90 -11.55 4.65
C TYR A 14 -11.70 -10.91 3.50
N HIS A 15 -12.86 -10.30 3.75
CA HIS A 15 -13.63 -9.57 2.74
C HIS A 15 -12.82 -8.43 2.14
N THR A 16 -12.03 -7.72 2.95
CA THR A 16 -11.19 -6.61 2.48
C THR A 16 -10.04 -7.12 1.61
N VAL A 17 -9.43 -8.26 1.94
CA VAL A 17 -8.39 -8.93 1.13
C VAL A 17 -8.96 -9.57 -0.14
N VAL A 18 -10.06 -10.32 -0.01
CA VAL A 18 -10.64 -11.18 -1.05
C VAL A 18 -11.41 -10.37 -2.10
N TYR A 19 -12.10 -9.29 -1.70
CA TYR A 19 -12.87 -8.49 -2.65
C TYR A 19 -12.06 -7.38 -3.33
N SER A 20 -10.88 -7.03 -2.82
CA SER A 20 -10.04 -6.03 -3.46
C SER A 20 -9.00 -6.70 -4.34
N LYS A 21 -9.36 -6.91 -5.61
CA LYS A 21 -8.39 -7.17 -6.68
C LYS A 21 -7.20 -6.21 -6.57
N GLU A 22 -7.46 -4.96 -6.18
CA GLU A 22 -6.49 -3.88 -6.03
C GLU A 22 -5.41 -4.17 -4.97
N ASN A 23 -5.73 -4.87 -3.88
CA ASN A 23 -4.71 -5.31 -2.90
C ASN A 23 -3.66 -6.23 -3.56
N PHE A 24 -4.09 -7.14 -4.45
CA PHE A 24 -3.16 -7.96 -5.22
C PHE A 24 -2.36 -7.14 -6.24
N GLN A 25 -2.98 -6.09 -6.81
CA GLN A 25 -2.29 -5.18 -7.73
C GLN A 25 -1.22 -4.35 -7.03
N CYS A 26 -1.39 -4.08 -5.73
CA CYS A 26 -0.44 -3.37 -4.89
C CYS A 26 0.66 -4.26 -4.30
N ASN A 27 0.66 -5.57 -4.60
CA ASN A 27 1.69 -6.47 -4.06
C ASN A 27 3.09 -6.07 -4.58
N HIS A 28 4.03 -5.87 -3.66
CA HIS A 28 5.39 -5.39 -3.97
C HIS A 28 6.13 -6.25 -5.01
N LEU A 29 5.93 -7.58 -5.04
CA LEU A 29 6.57 -8.46 -6.03
C LEU A 29 6.11 -8.11 -7.45
N SER A 30 4.79 -7.93 -7.64
CA SER A 30 4.24 -7.47 -8.93
C SER A 30 4.77 -6.12 -9.33
N LEU A 31 4.81 -5.17 -8.38
CA LEU A 31 5.25 -3.81 -8.64
C LEU A 31 6.73 -3.77 -9.06
N ASN A 32 7.58 -4.55 -8.40
CA ASN A 32 8.99 -4.73 -8.77
C ASN A 32 9.12 -5.22 -10.21
N GLU A 33 8.34 -6.23 -10.62
CA GLU A 33 8.40 -6.79 -11.98
C GLU A 33 7.85 -5.83 -13.04
N ILE A 34 6.77 -5.11 -12.74
CA ILE A 34 6.26 -4.07 -13.63
C ILE A 34 7.33 -2.97 -13.80
N CYS A 35 7.96 -2.54 -12.71
CA CYS A 35 9.02 -1.52 -12.74
C CYS A 35 10.22 -1.97 -13.61
N LYS A 36 10.73 -3.17 -13.39
CA LYS A 36 11.80 -3.78 -14.20
C LYS A 36 11.39 -3.88 -15.68
N SER A 37 10.16 -4.31 -15.96
CA SER A 37 9.64 -4.43 -17.33
C SER A 37 9.59 -3.09 -18.05
N LEU A 38 9.29 -2.00 -17.34
CA LEU A 38 9.10 -0.67 -17.91
C LEU A 38 10.37 0.20 -17.94
N THR A 39 11.35 -0.09 -17.09
CA THR A 39 12.54 0.76 -16.91
C THR A 39 13.88 0.02 -16.98
N THR A 40 13.89 -1.31 -16.98
CA THR A 40 15.06 -2.20 -16.80
C THR A 40 15.77 -2.08 -15.44
N GLU A 41 15.37 -1.13 -14.60
CA GLU A 41 15.89 -0.91 -13.25
C GLU A 41 14.88 -1.46 -12.22
N SER A 42 15.39 -1.85 -11.04
CA SER A 42 14.55 -2.27 -9.92
C SER A 42 14.35 -1.13 -8.92
N TYR A 43 13.19 -1.13 -8.26
CA TYR A 43 12.92 -0.28 -7.11
C TYR A 43 12.46 -1.16 -5.95
N ASP A 44 12.76 -0.78 -4.71
CA ASP A 44 12.35 -1.54 -3.54
C ASP A 44 10.94 -1.14 -3.08
N PHE A 45 9.93 -1.71 -3.76
CA PHE A 45 8.53 -1.48 -3.37
C PHE A 45 8.17 -2.12 -2.03
N GLN A 46 8.94 -3.11 -1.56
CA GLN A 46 8.67 -3.73 -0.26
C GLN A 46 8.94 -2.71 0.84
N SER A 47 10.17 -2.20 0.91
CA SER A 47 10.54 -1.19 1.92
C SER A 47 9.67 0.06 1.82
N LEU A 48 9.29 0.49 0.62
CA LEU A 48 8.38 1.61 0.41
C LEU A 48 7.02 1.38 1.08
N LEU A 49 6.36 0.27 0.74
CA LEU A 49 5.00 -0.02 1.22
C LEU A 49 4.99 -0.35 2.71
N GLU A 50 5.99 -1.05 3.23
CA GLU A 50 6.13 -1.32 4.67
C GLU A 50 6.27 -0.01 5.47
N ASN A 51 7.09 0.94 5.00
CA ASN A 51 7.27 2.24 5.65
C ASN A 51 6.00 3.10 5.66
N ILE A 52 5.22 3.05 4.58
CA ILE A 52 3.93 3.76 4.51
C ILE A 52 2.91 3.07 5.41
N SER A 53 2.88 1.73 5.38
CA SER A 53 1.98 0.93 6.20
C SER A 53 2.16 1.20 7.68
N GLN A 54 3.40 1.22 8.17
CA GLN A 54 3.70 1.55 9.55
C GLN A 54 3.18 2.94 9.95
N ARG A 55 3.34 3.95 9.08
CA ARG A 55 2.89 5.32 9.34
C ARG A 55 1.37 5.48 9.35
N VAL A 56 0.67 4.75 8.48
CA VAL A 56 -0.80 4.78 8.39
C VAL A 56 -1.45 3.87 9.44
N SER A 57 -0.69 2.94 10.03
CA SER A 57 -1.18 1.98 11.03
C SER A 57 -2.01 2.59 12.18
N PRO A 58 -1.69 3.77 12.75
CA PRO A 58 -2.50 4.33 13.83
C PRO A 58 -3.93 4.62 13.40
N ILE A 59 -4.14 5.13 12.18
CA ILE A 59 -5.46 5.40 11.62
C ILE A 59 -6.24 4.10 11.42
N PHE A 60 -5.55 3.05 10.95
CA PHE A 60 -6.13 1.72 10.82
C PHE A 60 -6.60 1.18 12.16
N TYR A 61 -5.81 1.28 13.23
CA TYR A 61 -6.21 0.79 14.55
C TYR A 61 -7.40 1.56 15.12
N VAL A 62 -7.43 2.89 14.99
CA VAL A 62 -8.57 3.71 15.43
C VAL A 62 -9.84 3.34 14.65
N TRP A 63 -9.71 3.21 13.33
CA TRP A 63 -10.81 2.78 12.47
C TRP A 63 -11.34 1.40 12.84
N PHE A 64 -10.42 0.45 13.04
CA PHE A 64 -10.75 -0.92 13.43
C PHE A 64 -11.50 -0.93 14.76
N TYR A 65 -11.03 -0.18 15.75
CA TYR A 65 -11.70 -0.01 17.03
C TYR A 65 -13.13 0.53 16.86
N PHE A 66 -13.33 1.57 16.04
CA PHE A 66 -14.66 2.12 15.80
C PHE A 66 -15.62 1.12 15.16
N LYS A 67 -15.11 0.28 14.25
CA LYS A 67 -15.90 -0.82 13.66
C LYS A 67 -16.30 -1.85 14.70
N GLU A 68 -15.38 -2.29 15.56
CA GLU A 68 -15.67 -3.26 16.63
C GLU A 68 -16.66 -2.71 17.66
N ALA A 69 -16.44 -1.48 18.10
CA ALA A 69 -17.30 -0.81 19.09
C ALA A 69 -18.65 -0.35 18.51
N LYS A 70 -18.92 -0.63 17.21
CA LYS A 70 -20.12 -0.21 16.46
C LYS A 70 -20.36 1.31 16.56
N ARG A 71 -19.29 2.10 16.61
CA ARG A 71 -19.32 3.57 16.76
C ARG A 71 -19.40 4.24 15.40
N ASN A 72 -20.56 4.10 14.76
CA ASN A 72 -20.79 4.65 13.42
C ASN A 72 -20.77 6.18 13.33
N ASN A 73 -20.92 6.88 14.47
CA ASN A 73 -20.95 8.34 14.53
C ASN A 73 -19.65 8.99 14.04
N PHE A 74 -18.53 8.25 14.03
CA PHE A 74 -17.21 8.74 13.61
C PHE A 74 -16.79 8.23 12.22
N ASN A 75 -17.67 7.50 11.52
CA ASN A 75 -17.40 7.03 10.15
C ASN A 75 -17.15 8.19 9.16
N HIS A 76 -17.59 9.41 9.47
CA HIS A 76 -17.33 10.58 8.64
C HIS A 76 -15.89 11.10 8.78
N LEU A 77 -15.19 10.75 9.87
CA LEU A 77 -13.81 11.18 10.15
C LEU A 77 -12.79 10.15 9.69
N ILE A 78 -13.08 8.85 9.83
CA ILE A 78 -12.21 7.77 9.35
C ILE A 78 -13.00 6.80 8.48
N ASN A 79 -12.76 6.88 7.19
CA ASN A 79 -13.32 6.01 6.15
C ASN A 79 -12.35 5.89 4.99
N ASN A 80 -12.74 5.16 3.94
CA ASN A 80 -11.90 4.92 2.76
C ASN A 80 -11.44 6.21 2.07
N GLU A 81 -12.24 7.27 2.06
CA GLU A 81 -11.87 8.56 1.48
C GLU A 81 -10.81 9.27 2.33
N ALA A 82 -10.94 9.22 3.66
CA ALA A 82 -9.92 9.73 4.58
C ALA A 82 -8.58 8.98 4.41
N PHE A 83 -8.62 7.64 4.33
CA PHE A 83 -7.44 6.84 4.01
C PHE A 83 -6.83 7.22 2.65
N GLY A 84 -7.67 7.38 1.63
CA GLY A 84 -7.22 7.82 0.30
C GLY A 84 -6.55 9.19 0.33
N THR A 85 -7.09 10.13 1.10
CA THR A 85 -6.53 11.48 1.26
C THR A 85 -5.17 11.46 1.96
N ILE A 86 -5.02 10.63 3.00
CA ILE A 86 -3.74 10.43 3.70
C ILE A 86 -2.68 9.85 2.76
N LEU A 87 -3.08 8.85 1.95
CA LEU A 87 -2.21 8.15 1.01
C LEU A 87 -1.93 8.94 -0.28
N ASN A 88 -2.65 10.04 -0.53
CA ASN A 88 -2.59 10.76 -1.79
C ASN A 88 -1.15 11.22 -2.13
N PHE A 89 -0.59 10.61 -3.17
CA PHE A 89 0.77 10.88 -3.64
C PHE A 89 0.91 12.28 -4.26
N GLN A 90 -0.14 12.83 -4.87
CA GLN A 90 -0.08 14.13 -5.57
C GLN A 90 0.29 15.29 -4.63
N ASN A 91 0.04 15.13 -3.34
CA ASN A 91 0.39 16.11 -2.30
C ASN A 91 1.78 15.85 -1.69
N SER A 92 2.60 15.01 -2.32
CA SER A 92 3.92 14.61 -1.82
C SER A 92 5.03 15.11 -2.75
N GLN A 93 6.15 15.52 -2.17
CA GLN A 93 7.35 15.91 -2.92
C GLN A 93 8.22 14.68 -3.13
N PHE A 94 8.26 14.17 -4.36
CA PHE A 94 9.12 13.05 -4.77
C PHE A 94 9.57 13.28 -6.21
N ASP A 95 10.69 13.98 -6.39
CA ASP A 95 11.21 14.37 -7.69
C ASP A 95 12.41 13.52 -8.13
N ASN A 96 13.09 12.90 -7.17
CA ASN A 96 14.26 12.06 -7.39
C ASN A 96 14.21 10.80 -6.51
N ILE A 97 14.95 9.77 -6.92
CA ILE A 97 15.26 8.64 -6.04
C ILE A 97 16.07 9.17 -4.85
N GLY A 98 15.69 8.83 -3.63
CA GLY A 98 16.24 9.39 -2.39
C GLY A 98 15.28 10.33 -1.66
N ASP A 99 14.20 10.80 -2.31
CA ASP A 99 13.20 11.68 -1.70
C ASP A 99 12.19 10.92 -0.81
N GLU A 100 12.38 9.61 -0.59
CA GLU A 100 11.46 8.76 0.19
C GLU A 100 11.21 9.33 1.59
N LYS A 101 12.22 9.91 2.22
CA LYS A 101 12.07 10.52 3.56
C LYS A 101 11.03 11.65 3.56
N THR A 102 11.06 12.52 2.55
CA THR A 102 10.12 13.64 2.42
C THR A 102 8.71 13.13 2.12
N LEU A 103 8.61 12.13 1.25
CA LEU A 103 7.35 11.43 0.97
C LEU A 103 6.75 10.86 2.27
N PHE A 104 7.53 10.11 3.03
CA PHE A 104 7.10 9.49 4.28
C PHE A 104 6.68 10.52 5.32
N GLN A 105 7.44 11.61 5.48
CA GLN A 105 7.09 12.70 6.38
C GLN A 105 5.74 13.31 6.00
N SER A 106 5.48 13.54 4.71
CA SER A 106 4.22 14.13 4.27
C SER A 106 3.00 13.25 4.59
N ILE A 107 3.14 11.93 4.53
CA ILE A 107 2.09 10.97 4.90
C ILE A 107 1.90 10.98 6.41
N GLU A 108 3.00 10.99 7.17
CA GLU A 108 2.99 11.06 8.63
C GLU A 108 2.31 12.34 9.13
N ASP A 109 2.61 13.49 8.53
CA ASP A 109 1.97 14.77 8.86
C ASP A 109 0.44 14.69 8.66
N ARG A 110 -0.02 14.11 7.54
CA ARG A 110 -1.46 13.92 7.27
C ARG A 110 -2.13 12.95 8.25
N VAL A 111 -1.40 11.92 8.69
CA VAL A 111 -1.87 11.01 9.75
C VAL A 111 -2.02 11.77 11.06
N GLN A 112 -1.02 12.54 11.47
CA GLN A 112 -1.07 13.31 12.72
C GLN A 112 -2.17 14.37 12.69
N ASP A 113 -2.35 15.08 11.58
CA ASP A 113 -3.45 16.03 11.41
C ASP A 113 -4.82 15.35 11.54
N THR A 114 -4.97 14.14 11.02
CA THR A 114 -6.21 13.37 11.13
C THR A 114 -6.45 12.92 12.57
N LEU A 115 -5.42 12.43 13.25
CA LEU A 115 -5.49 12.04 14.67
C LEU A 115 -5.80 13.23 15.59
N GLN A 116 -5.24 14.40 15.29
CA GLN A 116 -5.49 15.62 16.04
C GLN A 116 -6.94 16.10 15.87
N LYS A 117 -7.46 16.11 14.63
CA LYS A 117 -8.87 16.41 14.36
C LYS A 117 -9.81 15.44 15.04
N LEU A 118 -9.46 14.15 15.03
CA LEU A 118 -10.21 13.12 15.76
C LEU A 118 -10.24 13.45 17.24
N LYS A 119 -9.09 13.74 17.85
CA LYS A 119 -9.01 14.12 19.27
C LYS A 119 -9.92 15.31 19.59
N GLU A 120 -9.86 16.36 18.79
CA GLU A 120 -10.67 17.57 18.97
C GLU A 120 -12.18 17.32 18.88
N VAL A 121 -12.61 16.46 17.95
CA VAL A 121 -14.04 16.11 17.80
C VAL A 121 -14.51 15.16 18.91
N MET A 122 -13.58 14.42 19.52
CA MET A 122 -13.86 13.36 20.50
C MET A 122 -13.61 13.78 21.94
N ASP A 123 -13.40 15.07 22.21
CA ASP A 123 -13.02 15.62 23.53
C ASP A 123 -14.15 15.58 24.57
N ASP A 124 -14.99 14.54 24.52
CA ASP A 124 -15.84 14.09 25.62
C ASP A 124 -14.99 13.19 26.56
N ASP A 125 -14.84 13.63 27.81
CA ASP A 125 -14.49 12.83 28.99
C ASP A 125 -13.33 11.80 28.85
N ALA A 126 -12.18 12.22 28.33
CA ALA A 126 -10.95 11.40 28.26
C ALA A 126 -11.09 10.08 27.45
N TRP A 127 -12.12 9.99 26.62
CA TRP A 127 -12.41 8.78 25.85
C TRP A 127 -11.34 8.47 24.81
N TYR A 128 -10.83 9.51 24.13
CA TYR A 128 -9.74 9.39 23.16
C TYR A 128 -8.48 8.80 23.82
N ASP A 129 -8.09 9.32 24.99
CA ASP A 129 -6.92 8.84 25.73
C ASP A 129 -7.12 7.39 26.21
N SER A 130 -8.33 7.04 26.65
CA SER A 130 -8.67 5.66 27.04
C SER A 130 -8.48 4.65 25.89
N ILE A 131 -8.84 5.03 24.66
CA ILE A 131 -8.62 4.19 23.48
C ILE A 131 -7.14 4.05 23.16
N LEU A 132 -6.38 5.14 23.22
CA LEU A 132 -4.94 5.09 22.97
C LEU A 132 -4.21 4.21 24.00
N ILE A 133 -4.64 4.25 25.27
CA ILE A 133 -3.98 3.53 26.37
C ILE A 133 -4.40 2.06 26.41
N HIS A 134 -5.67 1.74 26.12
CA HIS A 134 -6.21 0.40 26.31
C HIS A 134 -6.73 -0.24 25.02
N GLY A 135 -7.54 0.47 24.24
CA GLY A 135 -8.20 -0.09 23.05
C GLY A 135 -7.25 -0.44 21.90
N ILE A 136 -6.36 0.48 21.53
CA ILE A 136 -5.41 0.28 20.42
C ILE A 136 -4.38 -0.80 20.76
N PRO A 137 -3.75 -0.83 21.95
CA PRO A 137 -2.82 -1.92 22.30
C PRO A 137 -3.47 -3.30 22.25
N ASP A 138 -4.72 -3.44 22.70
CA ASP A 138 -5.47 -4.70 22.60
C ASP A 138 -5.70 -5.12 21.14
N ILE A 139 -6.04 -4.17 20.26
CA ILE A 139 -6.17 -4.43 18.82
C ILE A 139 -4.84 -4.85 18.21
N GLN A 140 -3.75 -4.14 18.52
CA GLN A 140 -2.42 -4.43 18.01
C GLN A 140 -1.98 -5.85 18.40
N ASN A 141 -2.08 -6.20 19.69
CA ASN A 141 -1.73 -7.52 20.19
C ASN A 141 -2.56 -8.60 19.50
N ARG A 142 -3.88 -8.39 19.38
CA ARG A 142 -4.76 -9.36 18.72
C ARG A 142 -4.43 -9.54 17.23
N LEU A 143 -4.14 -8.46 16.50
CA LEU A 143 -3.73 -8.52 15.09
C LEU A 143 -2.43 -9.31 14.91
N ILE A 144 -1.45 -9.09 15.77
CA ILE A 144 -0.17 -9.79 15.72
C ILE A 144 -0.34 -11.26 16.14
N GLU A 145 -0.89 -11.52 17.32
CA GLU A 145 -0.91 -12.86 17.92
C GLU A 145 -1.88 -13.81 17.23
N GLN A 146 -3.06 -13.33 16.81
CA GLN A 146 -4.10 -14.20 16.25
C GLN A 146 -4.09 -14.22 14.72
N TYR A 147 -3.69 -13.12 14.09
CA TYR A 147 -3.80 -12.95 12.64
C TYR A 147 -2.44 -12.80 11.95
N SER A 148 -1.35 -12.68 12.70
CA SER A 148 -0.01 -12.42 12.14
C SER A 148 0.04 -11.17 11.24
N ILE A 149 -0.80 -10.18 11.55
CA ILE A 149 -0.85 -8.90 10.85
C ILE A 149 -0.06 -7.89 11.67
N ARG A 150 1.07 -7.45 11.13
CA ARG A 150 1.94 -6.46 11.76
C ARG A 150 1.70 -5.06 11.17
N PRO A 151 2.16 -3.98 11.83
CA PRO A 151 2.00 -2.62 11.31
C PRO A 151 2.51 -2.45 9.86
N GLU A 152 3.60 -3.13 9.50
CA GLU A 152 4.17 -3.16 8.16
C GLU A 152 3.29 -3.81 7.09
N ASP A 153 2.30 -4.63 7.49
CA ASP A 153 1.49 -5.43 6.57
C ASP A 153 0.11 -4.81 6.29
N ILE A 154 -0.31 -3.80 7.06
CA ILE A 154 -1.68 -3.24 7.08
C ILE A 154 -2.21 -2.81 5.71
N LEU A 155 -1.38 -2.23 4.83
CA LEU A 155 -1.83 -1.85 3.47
C LEU A 155 -2.24 -3.06 2.61
N SER A 156 -1.78 -4.26 2.94
CA SER A 156 -2.21 -5.50 2.28
C SER A 156 -3.62 -5.92 2.71
N PHE A 157 -4.12 -5.39 3.83
CA PHE A 157 -5.37 -5.79 4.46
C PHE A 157 -6.43 -4.69 4.44
N CYS A 158 -6.12 -3.48 4.01
CA CYS A 158 -7.06 -2.37 4.04
C CYS A 158 -6.94 -1.42 2.84
N CYS A 159 -8.08 -0.84 2.47
CA CYS A 159 -8.16 0.27 1.52
C CYS A 159 -7.51 0.02 0.14
N GLY A 160 -7.51 -1.20 -0.40
CA GLY A 160 -6.81 -1.52 -1.65
C GLY A 160 -7.06 -0.60 -2.83
N HIS A 161 -8.32 -0.19 -3.05
CA HIS A 161 -8.65 0.82 -4.06
C HIS A 161 -8.02 2.19 -3.78
N GLY A 162 -8.00 2.62 -2.52
CA GLY A 162 -7.32 3.86 -2.11
C GLY A 162 -5.81 3.76 -2.26
N VAL A 163 -5.20 2.64 -1.85
CA VAL A 163 -3.76 2.38 -2.02
C VAL A 163 -3.39 2.40 -3.51
N LEU A 164 -4.18 1.71 -4.35
CA LEU A 164 -3.92 1.63 -5.78
C LEU A 164 -4.04 2.99 -6.46
N ASP A 165 -5.20 3.64 -6.30
CA ASP A 165 -5.55 4.82 -7.09
C ASP A 165 -4.89 6.09 -6.54
N GLN A 166 -4.78 6.23 -5.22
CA GLN A 166 -4.25 7.45 -4.60
C GLN A 166 -2.73 7.43 -4.45
N PHE A 167 -2.13 6.23 -4.39
CA PHE A 167 -0.69 6.09 -4.17
C PHE A 167 0.03 5.31 -5.28
N VAL A 168 -0.23 4.01 -5.43
CA VAL A 168 0.60 3.12 -6.27
C VAL A 168 0.60 3.53 -7.73
N GLU A 169 -0.56 3.73 -8.35
CA GLU A 169 -0.64 4.15 -9.76
C GLU A 169 0.09 5.48 -10.01
N PRO A 170 -0.20 6.59 -9.28
CA PRO A 170 0.48 7.86 -9.52
C PRO A 170 1.97 7.83 -9.14
N PHE A 171 2.35 7.16 -8.06
CA PHE A 171 3.75 6.97 -7.69
C PHE A 171 4.53 6.22 -8.77
N MET A 172 3.99 5.10 -9.26
CA MET A 172 4.64 4.32 -10.32
C MET A 172 4.87 5.15 -11.58
N ARG A 173 3.88 5.94 -12.01
CA ARG A 173 4.02 6.83 -13.17
C ARG A 173 5.17 7.83 -12.99
N LYS A 174 5.29 8.43 -11.80
CA LYS A 174 6.38 9.36 -11.47
C LYS A 174 7.73 8.64 -11.40
N LEU A 175 7.81 7.51 -10.69
CA LEU A 175 9.02 6.70 -10.55
C LEU A 175 9.56 6.24 -11.91
N ILE A 176 8.70 5.70 -12.78
CA ILE A 176 9.09 5.27 -14.13
C ILE A 176 9.67 6.44 -14.92
N THR A 177 9.09 7.62 -14.79
CA THR A 177 9.60 8.84 -15.45
C THR A 177 11.00 9.20 -14.94
N ILE A 178 11.22 9.16 -13.61
CA ILE A 178 12.52 9.42 -12.99
C ILE A 178 13.57 8.42 -13.49
N LEU A 179 13.29 7.11 -13.39
CA LEU A 179 14.22 6.06 -13.77
C LEU A 179 14.58 6.12 -15.27
N LYS A 180 13.61 6.41 -16.14
CA LYS A 180 13.86 6.62 -17.57
C LYS A 180 14.81 7.78 -17.80
N ASN A 181 14.58 8.92 -17.15
CA ASN A 181 15.41 10.10 -17.32
C ASN A 181 16.84 9.83 -16.84
N LEU A 182 17.00 9.16 -15.69
CA LEU A 182 18.31 8.71 -15.21
C LEU A 182 19.02 7.83 -16.24
N LYS A 183 18.29 6.87 -16.83
CA LYS A 183 18.87 5.97 -17.85
C LYS A 183 19.26 6.70 -19.14
N ILE A 184 18.44 7.65 -19.57
CA ILE A 184 18.74 8.49 -20.75
C ILE A 184 20.01 9.32 -20.49
N GLU A 185 20.14 9.92 -19.31
CA GLU A 185 21.34 10.69 -18.95
C GLU A 185 22.59 9.81 -18.84
N GLU A 186 22.47 8.59 -18.31
CA GLU A 186 23.55 7.59 -18.30
C GLU A 186 24.00 7.27 -19.74
N VAL A 187 23.05 6.95 -20.62
CA VAL A 187 23.31 6.63 -22.03
C VAL A 187 23.95 7.81 -22.76
N LYS A 188 23.48 9.04 -22.51
CA LYS A 188 24.07 10.25 -23.11
C LYS A 188 25.52 10.46 -22.71
N LYS A 189 25.84 10.24 -21.43
CA LYS A 189 27.22 10.32 -20.92
C LYS A 189 28.10 9.23 -21.50
N ALA A 190 27.59 8.01 -21.67
CA ALA A 190 28.35 6.86 -22.15
C ALA A 190 28.56 6.84 -23.68
N LEU A 191 27.61 7.37 -24.46
CA LEU A 191 27.58 7.22 -25.92
C LEU A 191 27.64 8.55 -26.67
N SER A 192 28.20 9.62 -26.07
CA SER A 192 28.20 10.97 -26.63
C SER A 192 28.77 11.09 -28.06
N GLU A 193 29.58 10.12 -28.51
CA GLU A 193 30.22 10.10 -29.83
C GLU A 193 29.60 9.08 -30.83
N TYR A 194 28.59 8.31 -30.43
CA TYR A 194 28.05 7.21 -31.25
C TYR A 194 26.75 7.57 -31.97
N LYS A 195 26.66 7.22 -33.28
CA LYS A 195 25.46 7.43 -34.11
C LYS A 195 24.18 6.76 -33.58
N ASP A 196 24.30 5.71 -32.77
CA ASP A 196 23.16 4.92 -32.25
C ASP A 196 22.56 5.42 -30.93
N ILE A 197 23.06 6.54 -30.40
CA ILE A 197 22.53 7.14 -29.16
C ILE A 197 21.03 7.45 -29.27
N ASN A 198 20.59 8.03 -30.38
CA ASN A 198 19.19 8.41 -30.61
C ASN A 198 18.28 7.18 -30.70
N ASN A 199 18.76 6.09 -31.31
CA ASN A 199 18.02 4.83 -31.39
C ASN A 199 17.83 4.21 -30.01
N THR A 200 18.86 4.25 -29.17
CA THR A 200 18.84 3.72 -27.80
C THR A 200 17.92 4.53 -26.89
N ILE A 201 18.00 5.86 -26.93
CA ILE A 201 17.09 6.76 -26.19
C ILE A 201 15.64 6.52 -26.62
N SER A 202 15.37 6.42 -27.92
CA SER A 202 14.02 6.13 -28.42
C SER A 202 13.44 4.81 -27.89
N ARG A 203 14.28 3.77 -27.74
CA ARG A 203 13.86 2.49 -27.13
C ARG A 203 13.50 2.63 -25.66
N ILE A 204 14.32 3.36 -24.88
CA ILE A 204 14.06 3.63 -23.45
C ILE A 204 12.75 4.42 -23.29
N GLU A 205 12.54 5.43 -24.13
CA GLU A 205 11.30 6.21 -24.11
C GLU A 205 10.07 5.33 -24.40
N ASN A 206 10.16 4.45 -25.40
CA ASN A 206 9.08 3.54 -25.80
C ASN A 206 8.73 2.51 -24.72
N LEU A 207 9.72 1.96 -24.01
CA LEU A 207 9.48 0.95 -22.96
C LEU A 207 8.52 1.44 -21.88
N GLY A 208 8.74 2.67 -21.40
CA GLY A 208 7.89 3.30 -20.39
C GLY A 208 6.75 4.16 -20.94
N ARG A 209 6.39 4.04 -22.23
CA ARG A 209 5.12 4.56 -22.78
C ARG A 209 3.96 3.60 -22.55
N ARG A 210 4.25 2.35 -22.17
CA ARG A 210 3.22 1.37 -21.80
C ARG A 210 2.41 1.90 -20.62
N ASP A 211 1.10 1.74 -20.70
CA ASP A 211 0.18 2.25 -19.69
C ASP A 211 0.35 1.47 -18.37
N VAL A 212 0.80 2.19 -17.33
CA VAL A 212 0.98 1.67 -15.97
C VAL A 212 -0.30 1.02 -15.46
N LYS A 213 -1.46 1.61 -15.74
CA LYS A 213 -2.76 1.07 -15.30
C LYS A 213 -3.06 -0.28 -15.95
N THR A 214 -2.78 -0.43 -17.24
CA THR A 214 -2.88 -1.71 -17.95
C THR A 214 -1.95 -2.78 -17.36
N MET A 215 -0.70 -2.42 -17.05
CA MET A 215 0.26 -3.34 -16.41
C MET A 215 -0.16 -3.73 -15.00
N LEU A 216 -0.68 -2.78 -14.22
CA LEU A 216 -1.26 -3.04 -12.89
C LEU A 216 -2.49 -3.95 -12.99
N ASN A 217 -3.32 -3.81 -14.03
CA ASN A 217 -4.47 -4.68 -14.25
C ASN A 217 -4.11 -6.13 -14.61
N THR A 218 -2.93 -6.34 -15.19
CA THR A 218 -2.39 -7.66 -15.49
C THR A 218 -1.38 -8.17 -14.45
N SER A 219 -1.14 -7.40 -13.36
CA SER A 219 -0.22 -7.72 -12.26
C SER A 219 -0.42 -9.12 -11.68
N LEU A 220 -1.66 -9.60 -11.61
CA LEU A 220 -1.99 -10.94 -11.12
C LEU A 220 -1.25 -12.04 -11.88
N ILE A 221 -0.98 -11.84 -13.18
CA ILE A 221 -0.18 -12.78 -14.00
C ILE A 221 1.25 -12.86 -13.45
N TYR A 222 1.85 -11.73 -13.07
CA TYR A 222 3.20 -11.72 -12.51
C TYR A 222 3.25 -12.44 -11.16
N LEU A 223 2.21 -12.27 -10.31
CA LEU A 223 2.08 -13.07 -9.09
C LEU A 223 1.96 -14.55 -9.42
N LEU A 224 1.12 -14.95 -10.37
CA LEU A 224 0.95 -16.36 -10.71
C LEU A 224 2.22 -16.99 -11.32
N LEU A 225 3.00 -16.22 -12.09
CA LEU A 225 4.27 -16.65 -12.66
C LEU A 225 5.38 -16.75 -11.60
N TYR A 226 5.47 -15.78 -10.68
CA TYR A 226 6.41 -15.86 -9.53
C TYR A 226 5.98 -16.93 -8.52
N ASN A 227 4.69 -17.13 -8.28
CA ASN A 227 4.17 -18.14 -7.36
C ASN A 227 4.37 -19.59 -7.85
N ALA A 228 4.77 -19.81 -9.11
CA ALA A 228 5.28 -21.11 -9.55
C ALA A 228 6.66 -21.42 -8.94
N VAL A 229 7.33 -20.41 -8.38
CA VAL A 229 8.64 -20.47 -7.72
C VAL A 229 8.47 -19.99 -6.27
N GLU A 230 8.09 -20.92 -5.39
CA GLU A 230 8.20 -20.81 -3.92
C GLU A 230 7.49 -19.61 -3.23
N ASN A 231 6.16 -19.65 -3.10
CA ASN A 231 5.50 -18.83 -2.06
C ASN A 231 4.49 -19.65 -1.24
N GLN A 232 4.97 -20.22 -0.14
CA GLN A 232 4.19 -21.01 0.81
C GLN A 232 3.03 -20.19 1.41
N GLN A 233 3.18 -18.88 1.62
CA GLN A 233 2.13 -18.03 2.20
C GLN A 233 0.95 -17.83 1.26
N MET A 234 1.18 -17.64 -0.04
CA MET A 234 0.09 -17.51 -1.01
C MET A 234 -0.62 -18.86 -1.22
N GLN A 235 0.12 -19.96 -1.09
CA GLN A 235 -0.49 -21.28 -1.13
C GLN A 235 -1.28 -21.59 0.14
N GLU A 236 -0.81 -21.16 1.31
CA GLU A 236 -1.58 -21.20 2.56
C GLU A 236 -2.85 -20.34 2.49
N ILE A 237 -2.78 -19.16 1.88
CA ILE A 237 -3.95 -18.30 1.61
C ILE A 237 -4.92 -19.01 0.65
N LYS A 238 -4.44 -19.62 -0.45
CA LYS A 238 -5.26 -20.40 -1.40
C LYS A 238 -5.88 -21.65 -0.77
N ASP A 239 -5.12 -22.39 0.04
CA ASP A 239 -5.57 -23.60 0.71
C ASP A 239 -6.54 -23.28 1.84
N LYS A 240 -6.42 -22.11 2.46
CA LYS A 240 -7.40 -21.57 3.40
C LYS A 240 -8.67 -21.12 2.69
N LEU A 241 -8.55 -20.39 1.57
CA LEU A 241 -9.66 -20.02 0.67
C LEU A 241 -10.45 -21.26 0.21
N ALA A 242 -9.77 -22.33 -0.18
CA ALA A 242 -10.41 -23.57 -0.64
C ALA A 242 -11.11 -24.36 0.48
N ARG A 243 -10.68 -24.20 1.74
CA ARG A 243 -11.27 -24.86 2.92
C ARG A 243 -12.46 -24.11 3.50
N GLU A 244 -12.48 -22.78 3.40
CA GLU A 244 -13.56 -21.94 3.95
C GLU A 244 -14.73 -21.75 2.96
N LEU A 245 -14.53 -22.07 1.67
CA LEU A 245 -15.53 -21.95 0.61
C LEU A 245 -16.21 -23.28 0.20
N ASN A 246 -15.84 -24.39 0.83
CA ASN A 246 -16.52 -25.69 0.73
C ASN A 246 -17.19 -26.05 2.05
#